data_AF-A0AAD4SM53-F1
#
_entry.id   AF-A0AAD4SM53-F1
#
_cell.length_a   1.000
_cell.length_b   1.000
_cell.length_c   1.000
_cell.angle_alpha   90.00
_cell.angle_beta   90.00
_cell.angle_gamma   90.00
#
_symmetry.space_group_name_H-M   'P 1'
#
loop_
_entity.id
_entity.type
_entity.pdbx_description
1 polymer ?
#
loop_
_entity_poly.entity_id
_entity_poly.type
_entity_poly.pdbx_seq_one_letter_code
_entity_poly.pdbx_strand_id
1 'polypeptide(L)'
;MEVCKICMEDTPRFQMRNGTINCSHSYCPRCITKHIASKVKDNITLITCPDYNCKEILEPHFCKDAISGKVLDRWESALREYSNLQVQHRGGDEDMLLIQLVEKNKWRKCPGCKYYVEKTSGCMHIIC
;
A
#
# COMPACT_ATOMS: atom_id res chain seq x y z
N MET A 1 14.03 -29.12 -2.19
CA MET A 1 12.71 -28.80 -1.63
C MET A 1 12.84 -27.61 -0.69
N GLU A 2 11.77 -26.87 -0.48
CA GLU A 2 11.66 -25.76 0.48
C GLU A 2 10.26 -25.78 1.10
N VAL A 3 10.16 -25.51 2.39
CA VAL A 3 8.90 -25.59 3.13
C VAL A 3 8.17 -24.25 3.08
N CYS A 4 6.91 -24.27 2.65
CA CYS A 4 6.09 -23.08 2.70
C CYS A 4 5.70 -22.73 4.14
N LYS A 5 6.05 -21.53 4.60
CA LYS A 5 5.77 -21.07 5.97
C LYS A 5 4.28 -20.85 6.30
N ILE A 6 3.38 -20.94 5.31
CA ILE A 6 1.93 -20.77 5.49
C ILE A 6 1.25 -22.14 5.69
N CYS A 7 1.42 -23.07 4.74
CA CYS A 7 0.78 -24.40 4.82
C CYS A 7 1.67 -25.48 5.44
N MET A 8 2.95 -25.19 5.69
CA MET A 8 3.96 -26.13 6.19
C MET A 8 4.21 -27.35 5.27
N GLU A 9 3.85 -27.25 3.99
CA GLU A 9 4.09 -28.28 2.97
C GLU A 9 5.40 -28.03 2.21
N ASP A 10 6.08 -29.10 1.78
CA ASP A 10 7.24 -29.02 0.89
C ASP A 10 6.86 -28.65 -0.54
N THR A 11 7.60 -27.72 -1.13
CA THR A 11 7.45 -27.29 -2.52
C THR A 11 8.84 -27.25 -3.18
N PRO A 12 8.99 -27.64 -4.46
CA PRO A 12 10.25 -27.48 -5.16
C PRO A 12 10.67 -26.00 -5.21
N ARG A 13 11.94 -25.69 -4.95
CA ARG A 13 12.45 -24.31 -4.88
C ARG A 13 12.09 -23.46 -6.10
N PHE A 14 12.14 -24.04 -7.30
CA PHE A 14 11.78 -23.33 -8.54
C PHE A 14 10.28 -23.01 -8.67
N GLN A 15 9.43 -23.66 -7.87
CA GLN A 15 7.99 -23.40 -7.81
C GLN A 15 7.63 -22.43 -6.68
N MET A 16 8.56 -22.13 -5.77
CA MET A 16 8.35 -21.07 -4.79
C MET A 16 8.14 -19.74 -5.51
N ARG A 17 7.30 -18.89 -4.94
CA ARG A 17 6.98 -17.57 -5.48
C ARG A 17 7.43 -16.52 -4.48
N ASN A 18 8.27 -15.61 -4.95
CA ASN A 18 8.67 -14.45 -4.16
C ASN A 18 7.55 -13.41 -4.21
N GLY A 19 7.31 -12.75 -3.08
CA GLY A 19 6.32 -11.70 -3.02
C GLY A 19 6.76 -10.39 -3.69
N THR A 20 8.06 -10.09 -3.66
CA THR A 20 8.65 -8.84 -4.14
C THR A 20 10.15 -9.04 -4.37
N ILE A 21 10.79 -8.11 -5.08
CA ILE A 21 12.26 -8.02 -5.17
C ILE A 21 12.90 -7.52 -3.86
N ASN A 22 12.13 -6.85 -2.99
CA ASN A 22 12.64 -6.22 -1.78
C ASN A 22 12.65 -7.13 -0.55
N CYS A 23 12.17 -8.38 -0.65
CA CYS A 23 12.29 -9.36 0.42
C CYS A 23 12.57 -10.76 -0.13
N SER A 24 13.25 -11.59 0.66
CA SER A 24 13.58 -12.98 0.30
C SER A 24 12.47 -13.97 0.70
N HIS A 25 11.29 -13.49 1.07
CA HIS A 25 10.18 -14.34 1.51
C HIS A 25 9.48 -14.98 0.32
N SER A 26 9.38 -16.30 0.38
CA SER A 26 8.83 -17.13 -0.67
C SER A 26 7.72 -18.04 -0.11
N TYR A 27 6.72 -18.32 -0.94
CA TYR A 27 5.59 -19.19 -0.57
C TYR A 27 5.23 -20.12 -1.72
N CYS A 28 4.57 -21.23 -1.41
CA CYS A 28 4.06 -22.10 -2.46
C CYS A 28 2.98 -21.34 -3.27
N PRO A 29 2.81 -21.67 -4.57
CA PRO A 29 1.85 -20.99 -5.44
C PRO A 29 0.44 -20.96 -4.86
N ARG A 30 0.02 -22.07 -4.23
CA ARG A 30 -1.33 -22.18 -3.65
C ARG A 30 -1.57 -21.16 -2.54
N CYS A 31 -0.60 -20.96 -1.65
CA CYS A 31 -0.75 -20.06 -0.51
C CYS A 31 -0.69 -18.60 -0.92
N ILE A 32 0.27 -18.22 -1.79
CA ILE A 32 0.38 -16.82 -2.23
C ILE A 32 -0.85 -16.40 -3.04
N THR A 33 -1.35 -17.28 -3.92
CA THR A 33 -2.56 -17.00 -4.72
C THR A 33 -3.79 -16.84 -3.84
N LYS A 34 -3.95 -17.68 -2.81
CA LYS A 34 -5.05 -17.54 -1.85
C LYS A 34 -4.95 -16.24 -1.04
N HIS A 35 -3.75 -15.86 -0.60
CA HIS A 35 -3.52 -14.60 0.11
C HIS A 35 -3.93 -13.40 -0.76
N ILE A 36 -3.41 -13.33 -1.98
CA ILE A 36 -3.73 -12.25 -2.93
C ILE A 36 -5.23 -12.24 -3.21
N ALA A 37 -5.82 -13.37 -3.56
CA ALA A 37 -7.25 -13.46 -3.85
C ALA A 37 -8.13 -13.03 -2.67
N SER A 38 -7.75 -13.37 -1.44
CA SER A 38 -8.47 -12.92 -0.24
C SER A 38 -8.40 -11.40 -0.08
N LYS A 39 -7.20 -10.81 -0.21
CA LYS A 39 -7.01 -9.37 -0.06
C LYS A 39 -7.73 -8.57 -1.16
N VAL A 40 -7.67 -9.05 -2.40
CA VAL A 40 -8.45 -8.47 -3.52
C VAL A 40 -9.96 -8.58 -3.27
N LYS A 41 -10.42 -9.72 -2.72
CA LYS A 41 -11.83 -9.90 -2.34
C LYS A 41 -12.27 -8.92 -1.24
N ASP A 42 -11.38 -8.64 -0.30
CA ASP A 42 -11.58 -7.66 0.78
C ASP A 42 -11.40 -6.20 0.32
N ASN A 43 -11.27 -5.96 -1.00
CA ASN A 43 -11.01 -4.66 -1.63
C ASN A 43 -9.75 -3.97 -1.10
N ILE A 44 -8.74 -4.75 -0.68
CA ILE A 44 -7.43 -4.24 -0.28
C ILE A 44 -6.55 -4.13 -1.52
N THR A 45 -6.17 -2.90 -1.86
CA THR A 45 -5.32 -2.56 -3.02
C THR A 45 -3.84 -2.76 -2.76
N LEU A 46 -3.35 -2.29 -1.62
CA LEU A 46 -1.96 -2.43 -1.19
C LEU A 46 -1.78 -3.73 -0.42
N ILE A 47 -1.54 -4.81 -1.16
CA ILE A 47 -1.33 -6.13 -0.61
C ILE A 47 0.12 -6.24 -0.14
N THR A 48 0.36 -6.54 1.13
CA THR A 48 1.70 -6.73 1.69
C THR A 48 2.13 -8.20 1.68
N CYS A 49 3.43 -8.42 1.85
CA CYS A 49 4.01 -9.71 2.13
C CYS A 49 3.24 -10.45 3.24
N PRO A 50 2.97 -11.76 3.09
CA PRO A 50 2.33 -12.57 4.13
C PRO A 50 3.16 -12.72 5.42
N ASP A 51 4.46 -12.41 5.41
CA ASP A 51 5.31 -12.51 6.59
C ASP A 51 4.94 -11.44 7.63
N TYR A 52 4.80 -11.84 8.89
CA TYR A 52 4.34 -10.99 9.98
C TYR A 52 5.18 -9.72 10.18
N ASN A 53 6.49 -9.79 9.92
CA ASN A 53 7.42 -8.67 10.10
C ASN A 53 7.84 -8.01 8.78
N CYS A 54 7.18 -8.35 7.66
CA CYS A 54 7.51 -7.79 6.35
C CYS A 54 6.39 -6.87 5.86
N LYS A 55 6.71 -5.60 5.66
CA LYS A 55 5.77 -4.58 5.17
C LYS A 55 5.92 -4.28 3.67
N GLU A 56 6.76 -5.06 2.98
CA GLU A 56 6.95 -4.89 1.55
C GLU A 56 5.64 -5.15 0.80
N ILE A 57 5.35 -4.28 -0.16
CA ILE A 57 4.15 -4.34 -0.99
C ILE A 57 4.42 -5.36 -2.11
N LEU A 58 3.45 -6.25 -2.33
CA LEU A 58 3.45 -7.20 -3.43
C LEU A 58 3.08 -6.46 -4.71
N GLU A 59 3.80 -6.72 -5.80
CA GLU A 59 3.48 -6.13 -7.09
C GLU A 59 2.83 -7.16 -8.02
N PRO A 60 1.76 -6.80 -8.76
CA PRO A 60 1.02 -7.74 -9.60
C PRO A 60 1.89 -8.47 -10.61
N HIS A 61 2.92 -7.79 -11.14
CA HIS A 61 3.79 -8.35 -12.17
C HIS A 61 4.62 -9.55 -11.69
N PHE A 62 4.93 -9.65 -10.40
CA PHE A 62 5.60 -10.82 -9.82
C PHE A 62 4.62 -11.97 -9.52
N CYS A 63 3.34 -11.68 -9.46
CA CYS A 63 2.29 -12.62 -9.08
C CYS A 63 1.46 -13.13 -10.26
N LYS A 64 1.64 -12.56 -11.47
CA LYS A 64 0.86 -12.87 -12.68
C LYS A 64 0.81 -14.36 -13.03
N ASP A 65 1.90 -15.09 -12.79
CA ASP A 65 2.01 -16.52 -13.11
C ASP A 65 1.39 -17.41 -12.01
N ALA A 66 1.03 -16.82 -10.86
CA ALA A 66 0.44 -17.51 -9.73
C ALA A 66 -1.09 -17.29 -9.65
N ILE A 67 -1.60 -16.16 -10.14
CA ILE A 67 -3.01 -15.77 -10.01
C ILE A 67 -3.76 -15.88 -11.35
N SER A 68 -5.08 -16.01 -11.30
CA SER A 68 -5.89 -16.03 -12.53
C SER A 68 -6.01 -14.63 -13.14
N GLY A 69 -6.22 -14.56 -14.46
CA GLY A 69 -6.40 -13.28 -15.18
C GLY A 69 -7.46 -12.38 -14.53
N LYS A 70 -8.60 -12.95 -14.13
CA LYS A 70 -9.67 -12.21 -13.45
C LYS A 70 -9.23 -11.57 -12.11
N VAL A 71 -8.37 -12.23 -11.33
CA VAL A 71 -7.84 -11.68 -10.07
C VAL A 71 -6.80 -10.60 -10.37
N LEU A 72 -5.96 -10.82 -11.39
CA LEU A 72 -4.98 -9.84 -11.87
C LEU A 72 -5.67 -8.56 -12.34
N ASP A 73 -6.65 -8.67 -13.23
CA ASP A 73 -7.40 -7.53 -13.79
C ASP A 73 -8.05 -6.68 -12.69
N ARG A 74 -8.68 -7.34 -11.71
CA ARG A 74 -9.31 -6.67 -10.57
C ARG A 74 -8.28 -5.97 -9.69
N TRP A 75 -7.12 -6.59 -9.46
CA TRP A 75 -6.06 -6.00 -8.64
C TRP A 75 -5.43 -4.79 -9.34
N GLU A 76 -5.08 -4.91 -10.63
CA GLU A 76 -4.51 -3.82 -11.42
C GLU A 76 -5.48 -2.63 -11.56
N SER A 77 -6.78 -2.90 -11.78
CA SER A 77 -7.80 -1.85 -11.83
C SER A 77 -7.87 -1.09 -10.51
N ALA A 78 -7.87 -1.82 -9.38
CA ALA A 78 -7.92 -1.22 -8.06
C ALA A 78 -6.66 -0.38 -7.75
N LEU A 79 -5.47 -0.82 -8.18
CA LEU A 79 -4.23 -0.04 -8.07
C LEU A 79 -4.25 1.24 -8.92
N ARG A 80 -4.86 1.19 -10.10
CA ARG A 80 -5.06 2.37 -10.96
C ARG A 80 -5.98 3.38 -10.32
N GLU A 81 -7.10 2.92 -9.77
CA GLU A 81 -8.04 3.77 -9.01
C GLU A 81 -7.36 4.38 -7.78
N TYR A 82 -6.62 3.59 -7.01
CA TYR A 82 -5.84 4.10 -5.87
C TYR A 82 -4.84 5.18 -6.30
N SER A 83 -4.08 4.95 -7.37
CA SER A 83 -3.15 5.94 -7.90
C SER A 83 -3.86 7.23 -8.34
N ASN A 84 -5.02 7.12 -8.99
CA ASN A 84 -5.82 8.28 -9.39
C ASN A 84 -6.33 9.08 -8.18
N LEU A 85 -6.74 8.41 -7.10
CA LEU A 85 -7.12 9.07 -5.84
C LEU A 85 -5.93 9.78 -5.18
N GLN A 86 -4.73 9.21 -5.26
CA GLN A 86 -3.51 9.87 -4.76
C GLN A 86 -3.15 11.13 -5.58
N VAL A 87 -3.46 11.13 -6.89
CA VAL A 87 -3.28 12.31 -7.76
C VAL A 87 -4.28 13.42 -7.42
N GLN A 88 -5.52 13.07 -7.05
CA GLN A 88 -6.55 14.03 -6.67
C GLN A 88 -6.27 14.77 -5.36
N HIS A 89 -5.50 14.17 -4.43
CA HIS A 89 -5.06 14.81 -3.19
C HIS A 89 -3.72 15.56 -3.31
N ARG A 90 -3.20 15.75 -4.52
CA ARG A 90 -1.94 16.48 -4.76
C ARG A 90 -2.03 17.58 -5.82
N GLY A 91 -3.25 17.97 -6.21
CA GLY A 91 -3.45 19.05 -7.17
C GLY A 91 -4.90 19.23 -7.59
N GLY A 92 -5.73 19.77 -6.69
CA GLY A 92 -7.09 20.22 -7.01
C GLY A 92 -7.35 21.65 -6.51
N ASP A 93 -8.44 22.29 -6.98
CA ASP A 93 -8.83 23.66 -6.62
C ASP A 93 -8.96 23.90 -5.11
N GLU A 94 -9.23 22.84 -4.34
CA GLU A 94 -9.23 22.84 -2.86
C GLU A 94 -7.84 23.09 -2.27
N ASP A 95 -6.76 22.60 -2.91
CA ASP A 95 -5.38 22.92 -2.50
C ASP A 95 -5.08 24.40 -2.77
N MET A 96 -5.63 24.99 -3.84
CA MET A 96 -5.50 26.42 -4.12
C MET A 96 -6.25 27.26 -3.09
N LEU A 97 -7.47 26.87 -2.73
CA LEU A 97 -8.24 27.50 -1.65
C LEU A 97 -7.53 27.36 -0.30
N LEU A 98 -6.95 26.19 0.00
CA LEU A 98 -6.16 25.96 1.21
C LEU A 98 -4.89 26.82 1.21
N ILE A 99 -4.19 26.96 0.09
CA ILE A 99 -3.03 27.86 -0.03
C ILE A 99 -3.44 29.31 0.23
N GLN A 100 -4.55 29.77 -0.37
CA GLN A 100 -5.08 31.11 -0.13
C GLN A 100 -5.46 31.34 1.34
N LEU A 101 -6.10 30.35 1.98
CA LEU A 101 -6.45 30.42 3.40
C LEU A 101 -5.22 30.40 4.31
N VAL A 102 -4.19 29.60 3.97
CA VAL A 102 -2.93 29.55 4.71
C VAL A 102 -2.21 30.89 4.65
N GLU A 103 -2.15 31.53 3.48
CA GLU A 103 -1.56 32.86 3.31
C GLU A 103 -2.36 33.92 4.10
N LYS A 104 -3.70 33.90 3.95
CA LYS A 104 -4.60 34.84 4.62
C LYS A 104 -4.53 34.74 6.15
N ASN A 105 -4.56 33.52 6.68
CA ASN A 105 -4.65 33.26 8.11
C ASN A 105 -3.28 32.96 8.76
N LYS A 106 -2.20 32.99 7.98
CA LYS A 106 -0.82 32.70 8.41
C LYS A 106 -0.69 31.37 9.16
N TRP A 107 -1.43 30.36 8.71
CA TRP A 107 -1.41 29.03 9.31
C TRP A 107 -0.04 28.36 9.12
N ARG A 108 0.35 27.52 10.08
CA ARG A 108 1.66 26.85 10.08
C ARG A 108 1.48 25.34 10.02
N LYS A 109 2.45 24.62 9.46
CA LYS A 109 2.41 23.14 9.47
C LYS A 109 2.91 22.60 10.81
N CYS A 110 2.23 21.58 11.32
CA CYS A 110 2.72 20.78 12.44
C CYS A 110 4.03 20.07 12.03
N PRO A 111 5.10 20.14 12.84
CA PRO A 111 6.36 19.47 12.49
C PRO A 111 6.25 17.93 12.48
N GLY A 112 5.33 17.35 13.25
CA GLY A 112 5.09 15.90 13.32
C GLY A 112 4.26 15.37 12.14
N CYS A 113 2.99 15.74 12.07
CA CYS A 113 2.04 15.20 11.08
C CYS A 113 1.86 16.04 9.80
N LYS A 114 2.48 17.24 9.72
CA LYS A 114 2.47 18.15 8.56
C LYS A 114 1.12 18.82 8.21
N TYR A 115 0.07 18.61 9.00
CA TYR A 115 -1.20 19.33 8.85
C TYR A 115 -1.07 20.82 9.22
N TYR A 116 -1.84 21.68 8.55
CA TYR A 116 -1.92 23.11 8.89
C TYR A 116 -2.71 23.32 10.18
N VAL A 117 -2.17 24.16 11.06
CA VAL A 117 -2.78 24.51 12.34
C VAL A 117 -3.03 26.01 12.43
N GLU A 118 -4.24 26.37 12.88
CA GLU A 118 -4.62 27.74 13.21
C GLU A 118 -4.16 28.08 14.63
N LYS A 119 -3.58 29.27 14.80
CA LYS A 119 -3.19 29.78 16.10
C LYS A 119 -4.20 30.83 16.56
N THR A 120 -4.99 30.50 17.58
CA THR A 120 -6.00 31.42 18.14
C THR A 120 -5.42 32.37 19.20
N SER A 121 -4.43 31.93 19.98
CA SER A 121 -3.63 32.75 20.92
C SER A 121 -2.45 31.94 21.48
N GLY A 122 -1.52 32.55 22.25
CA GLY A 122 -0.54 31.82 23.07
C GLY A 122 0.81 31.44 22.43
N CYS A 123 1.42 30.34 22.92
CA CYS A 123 2.78 29.89 22.60
C CYS A 123 2.93 29.37 21.16
N MET A 124 4.17 29.32 20.64
CA MET A 124 4.48 28.83 19.28
C MET A 124 4.71 27.32 19.18
N HIS A 125 4.67 26.60 20.30
CA HIS A 125 4.91 25.16 20.38
C HIS A 125 3.72 24.40 19.76
N ILE A 126 3.99 23.57 18.75
CA ILE A 126 2.98 22.76 18.05
C ILE A 126 3.31 21.30 18.34
N ILE A 127 2.38 20.58 18.98
CA ILE A 127 2.46 19.14 19.25
C ILE A 127 1.38 18.45 18.43
N CYS A 128 1.71 17.27 17.90
CA CYS A 128 0.77 16.43 17.18
C CYS A 128 -0.14 15.67 18.15
#